data_AF-A0A1E4IQG3-F1
#
_entry.id   AF-A0A1E4IQG3-F1
#
_cell.length_a   1.000
_cell.length_b   1.000
_cell.length_c   1.000
_cell.angle_alpha   90.00
_cell.angle_beta   90.00
_cell.angle_gamma   90.00
#
_symmetry.space_group_name_H-M   'P 1'
#
loop_
_entity.id
_entity.type
_entity.pdbx_description
1 polymer ?
#
loop_
_entity_poly.entity_id
_entity_poly.type
_entity_poly.pdbx_seq_one_letter_code
_entity_poly.pdbx_strand_id
1 'polypeptide(L)'
;MTLENLSGVDSTLHKEIGDFNLTYMLLAQKLVKEDGAVAMSRLGISKDLAALLSNMSSAQIVKLAETNLMLCSFSLESATLASVRDIHSTRN
;
A
#
# COMPACT_ATOMS: atom_id res chain seq x y z
N MET A 1 8.42 34.44 11.76
CA MET A 1 8.04 33.11 11.23
C MET A 1 7.92 32.20 12.45
N THR A 2 6.72 32.16 13.03
CA THR A 2 6.45 31.70 14.40
C THR A 2 6.40 30.17 14.49
N LEU A 3 6.78 29.66 15.65
CA LEU A 3 6.83 28.24 16.04
C LEU A 3 5.47 27.50 15.96
N GLU A 4 4.38 28.18 15.58
CA GLU A 4 3.05 27.59 15.38
C GLU A 4 2.95 26.77 14.08
N ASN A 5 3.79 27.06 13.09
CA ASN A 5 3.68 26.46 11.76
C ASN A 5 4.11 24.98 11.71
N LEU A 6 4.88 24.48 12.70
CA LEU A 6 5.30 23.07 12.74
C LEU A 6 4.18 22.13 13.21
N SER A 7 3.28 22.60 14.10
CA SER A 7 2.16 21.78 14.60
C SER A 7 1.08 21.52 13.55
N GLY A 8 0.82 22.51 12.68
CA GLY A 8 -0.13 22.39 11.57
C GLY A 8 0.35 21.44 10.48
N VAL A 9 1.65 21.43 10.19
CA VAL A 9 2.27 20.55 9.17
C VAL A 9 2.16 19.08 9.57
N ASP A 10 2.42 18.74 10.83
CA ASP A 10 2.32 17.36 11.34
C ASP A 10 0.88 16.83 11.26
N SER A 11 -0.10 17.65 11.63
CA SER A 11 -1.52 17.27 11.53
C SER A 11 -2.01 17.10 10.08
N THR A 12 -1.47 17.91 9.16
CA THR A 12 -1.79 17.81 7.72
C THR A 12 -1.17 16.56 7.12
N LEU A 13 0.09 16.29 7.45
CA LEU A 13 0.81 15.10 6.98
C LEU A 13 0.17 13.80 7.49
N HIS A 14 -0.22 13.76 8.77
CA HIS A 14 -0.95 12.60 9.32
C HIS A 14 -2.26 12.34 8.58
N LYS A 15 -3.01 13.41 8.23
CA LYS A 15 -4.22 13.28 7.43
C LYS A 15 -3.91 12.74 6.03
N GLU A 16 -2.89 13.25 5.37
CA GLU A 16 -2.48 12.78 4.03
C GLU A 16 -2.04 11.32 4.03
N ILE A 17 -1.27 10.90 5.04
CA ILE A 17 -0.90 9.49 5.25
C ILE A 17 -2.16 8.63 5.45
N GLY A 18 -3.11 9.11 6.25
CA GLY A 18 -4.36 8.41 6.49
C GLY A 18 -5.22 8.23 5.23
N ASP A 19 -5.40 9.29 4.45
CA ASP A 19 -6.15 9.26 3.19
C ASP A 19 -5.48 8.30 2.17
N PHE A 20 -4.14 8.30 2.11
CA PHE A 20 -3.38 7.36 1.28
C PHE A 20 -3.56 5.91 1.74
N ASN A 21 -3.36 5.65 3.04
CA ASN A 21 -3.50 4.32 3.61
C ASN A 21 -4.90 3.75 3.38
N LEU A 22 -5.95 4.56 3.54
CA LEU A 22 -7.32 4.16 3.28
C LEU A 22 -7.51 3.73 1.82
N THR A 23 -7.04 4.56 0.89
CA THR A 23 -7.13 4.29 -0.55
C THR A 23 -6.38 3.00 -0.90
N TYR A 24 -5.16 2.83 -0.38
CA TYR A 24 -4.36 1.63 -0.59
C TYR A 24 -5.02 0.37 -0.03
N MET A 25 -5.51 0.41 1.21
CA MET A 25 -6.14 -0.75 1.86
C MET A 25 -7.43 -1.19 1.15
N LEU A 26 -8.22 -0.25 0.65
CA LEU A 26 -9.42 -0.56 -0.15
C LEU A 26 -9.05 -1.22 -1.48
N LEU A 27 -8.01 -0.71 -2.16
CA LEU A 27 -7.49 -1.33 -3.38
C LEU A 27 -6.94 -2.73 -3.12
N ALA A 28 -6.16 -2.90 -2.06
CA ALA A 28 -5.57 -4.17 -1.66
C ALA A 28 -6.66 -5.20 -1.31
N GLN A 29 -7.69 -4.81 -0.54
CA GLN A 29 -8.82 -5.70 -0.25
C GLN A 29 -9.59 -6.08 -1.52
N LYS A 30 -9.82 -5.13 -2.43
CA LYS A 30 -10.47 -5.41 -3.72
C LYS A 30 -9.65 -6.43 -4.51
N LEU A 31 -8.34 -6.23 -4.63
CA LEU A 31 -7.45 -7.12 -5.36
C LEU A 31 -7.47 -8.54 -4.77
N VAL A 32 -7.43 -8.69 -3.44
CA VAL A 32 -7.51 -10.01 -2.78
C VAL A 32 -8.87 -10.69 -3.05
N LYS A 33 -9.97 -9.94 -3.05
CA LYS A 33 -11.31 -10.48 -3.33
C LYS A 33 -11.47 -10.92 -4.79
N GLU A 34 -10.78 -10.27 -5.71
CA GLU A 34 -10.77 -10.62 -7.14
C GLU A 34 -9.87 -11.83 -7.43
N ASP A 35 -8.61 -11.79 -6.98
CA ASP A 35 -7.65 -12.88 -7.14
C ASP A 35 -6.61 -12.85 -6.01
N GLY A 36 -6.79 -13.76 -5.03
CA GLY A 36 -5.89 -13.86 -3.89
C GLY A 36 -4.45 -14.25 -4.26
N ALA A 37 -4.24 -15.05 -5.31
CA ALA A 37 -2.89 -15.47 -5.72
C ALA A 37 -2.10 -14.30 -6.33
N VAL A 38 -2.76 -13.54 -7.22
CA VAL A 38 -2.20 -12.30 -7.77
C VAL A 38 -1.98 -11.27 -6.68
N ALA A 39 -2.91 -11.13 -5.74
CA ALA A 39 -2.78 -10.21 -4.63
C ALA A 39 -1.57 -10.53 -3.74
N MET A 40 -1.38 -11.80 -3.35
CA MET A 40 -0.20 -12.21 -2.57
C MET A 40 1.10 -11.88 -3.29
N SER A 41 1.18 -12.17 -4.59
CA SER A 41 2.37 -11.88 -5.39
C SER A 41 2.63 -10.38 -5.55
N ARG A 42 1.58 -9.56 -5.76
CA ARG A 42 1.72 -8.11 -5.99
C ARG A 42 1.95 -7.32 -4.71
N LEU A 43 1.30 -7.72 -3.63
CA LEU A 43 1.36 -7.03 -2.34
C LEU A 43 2.49 -7.57 -1.45
N GLY A 44 3.10 -8.71 -1.80
CA GLY A 44 4.16 -9.32 -0.98
C GLY A 44 3.66 -9.85 0.36
N ILE A 45 2.40 -10.29 0.43
CA ILE A 45 1.74 -10.71 1.68
C ILE A 45 1.55 -12.23 1.73
N SER A 46 1.52 -12.78 2.94
CA SER A 46 1.23 -14.20 3.17
C SER A 46 -0.24 -14.55 2.89
N LYS A 47 -0.52 -15.85 2.74
CA LYS A 47 -1.89 -16.37 2.59
C LYS A 47 -2.80 -15.97 3.75
N ASP A 48 -2.28 -16.03 4.97
CA ASP A 48 -3.06 -15.68 6.17
C ASP A 48 -3.38 -14.19 6.20
N LEU A 49 -2.44 -13.33 5.79
CA LEU A 49 -2.68 -11.90 5.69
C LEU A 49 -3.66 -11.55 4.56
N ALA A 50 -3.60 -12.25 3.42
CA ALA A 50 -4.59 -12.13 2.37
C ALA A 50 -5.99 -12.54 2.87
N ALA A 51 -6.11 -13.67 3.57
CA ALA A 51 -7.37 -14.13 4.14
C ALA A 51 -7.92 -13.15 5.21
N LEU A 52 -7.04 -12.54 6.01
CA LEU A 52 -7.45 -11.51 6.95
C LEU A 52 -7.97 -10.27 6.22
N LEU A 53 -7.22 -9.78 5.22
CA LEU A 53 -7.56 -8.57 4.47
C LEU A 53 -8.88 -8.72 3.70
N SER A 54 -9.17 -9.91 3.14
CA SER A 54 -10.43 -10.16 2.44
C SER A 54 -11.66 -10.08 3.35
N ASN A 55 -11.50 -10.41 4.63
CA ASN A 55 -12.57 -10.47 5.63
C ASN A 55 -12.66 -9.20 6.50
N MET A 56 -11.74 -8.24 6.34
CA MET A 56 -11.80 -6.99 7.10
C MET A 56 -13.06 -6.17 6.77
N SER A 57 -13.70 -5.66 7.81
CA SER A 57 -14.80 -4.70 7.66
C SER A 57 -14.26 -3.31 7.26
N SER A 58 -15.12 -2.48 6.70
CA SER A 58 -14.78 -1.08 6.38
C SER A 58 -14.29 -0.32 7.63
N ALA A 59 -14.87 -0.59 8.80
CA ALA A 59 -14.44 0.04 10.05
C ALA A 59 -13.01 -0.38 10.45
N GLN A 60 -12.63 -1.64 10.24
CA GLN A 60 -11.26 -2.12 10.50
C GLN A 60 -10.26 -1.50 9.52
N ILE A 61 -10.64 -1.35 8.24
CA ILE A 61 -9.82 -0.68 7.24
C ILE A 61 -9.58 0.79 7.61
N VAL A 62 -10.64 1.53 7.96
CA VAL A 62 -10.52 2.94 8.38
C VAL A 62 -9.62 3.08 9.59
N LYS A 63 -9.79 2.22 10.60
CA LYS A 63 -8.96 2.23 11.81
C LYS A 63 -7.47 1.97 11.52
N LEU A 64 -7.16 1.11 10.56
CA LEU A 64 -5.77 0.89 10.13
C LEU A 64 -5.22 2.08 9.36
N ALA A 65 -6.06 2.72 8.55
CA ALA A 65 -5.67 3.88 7.76
C ALA A 65 -5.24 5.06 8.65
N GLU A 66 -5.87 5.25 9.81
CA GLU A 66 -5.53 6.29 10.79
C GLU A 66 -4.11 6.18 11.39
N THR A 67 -3.34 5.14 11.06
CA THR A 67 -1.95 5.03 11.50
C THR A 67 -1.05 6.03 10.78
N ASN A 68 -0.11 6.64 11.52
CA ASN A 68 0.90 7.55 10.95
C ASN A 68 2.05 6.82 10.25
N LEU A 69 1.85 5.56 9.87
CA LEU A 69 2.80 4.73 9.15
C LEU A 69 2.24 4.42 7.77
N MET A 70 3.07 4.51 6.75
CA MET A 70 2.67 4.09 5.40
C MET A 70 2.49 2.56 5.39
N LEU A 71 1.27 2.10 5.11
CA LEU A 71 0.94 0.67 5.08
C LEU A 71 1.35 -0.04 3.79
N CYS A 72 1.88 0.70 2.81
CA CYS A 72 2.36 0.17 1.55
C CYS A 72 3.85 -0.13 1.60
N SER A 73 4.26 -1.35 1.26
CA SER A 73 5.65 -1.67 0.98
C SER A 73 5.99 -1.38 -0.47
N PHE A 74 6.94 -0.49 -0.72
CA PHE A 74 7.53 -0.29 -2.04
C PHE A 74 8.50 -1.44 -2.36
N SER A 75 8.01 -2.51 -2.97
CA SER A 75 8.88 -3.49 -3.61
C SER A 75 9.30 -2.97 -4.99
N LEU A 76 10.05 -1.87 -5.04
CA LEU A 76 10.57 -1.31 -6.29
C LEU A 76 11.72 -2.14 -6.88
N GLU A 77 12.42 -2.89 -6.02
CA GLU A 77 13.62 -3.67 -6.36
C GLU A 77 13.33 -4.83 -7.31
N SER A 78 12.11 -5.39 -7.31
CA SER A 78 11.69 -6.42 -8.27
C SER A 78 11.17 -5.84 -9.59
N ALA A 79 10.71 -4.59 -9.62
CA ALA A 79 10.13 -3.97 -10.81
C ALA A 79 11.20 -3.40 -11.77
N THR A 80 12.31 -2.89 -11.22
CA THR A 80 13.42 -2.33 -12.03
C THR A 80 14.23 -3.43 -12.71
N LEU A 81 14.46 -4.58 -12.07
CA LEU A 81 15.19 -5.69 -12.71
C LEU A 81 14.37 -6.42 -13.78
N ALA A 82 13.05 -6.53 -13.63
CA ALA A 82 12.19 -7.16 -14.63
C ALA A 82 12.12 -6.31 -15.92
N SER A 83 11.86 -5.01 -15.80
CA SER A 83 11.70 -4.10 -16.95
C SER A 83 13.00 -3.88 -17.73
N VAL A 84 14.16 -3.87 -17.06
CA VAL A 84 15.47 -3.76 -17.74
C VAL A 84 15.83 -5.05 -18.49
N ARG A 85 15.38 -6.23 -18.01
CA ARG A 85 15.64 -7.50 -18.71
C ARG A 85 14.86 -7.62 -20.02
N ASP A 86 13.66 -7.08 -20.09
CA ASP A 86 12.82 -7.14 -21.29
C ASP A 86 13.35 -6.27 -22.43
N ILE A 87 14.11 -5.21 -22.12
CA ILE A 87 14.74 -4.34 -23.13
C ILE A 87 15.91 -5.05 -23.86
N HIS A 88 16.57 -6.02 -23.23
CA HIS A 88 17.71 -6.73 -23.82
C HIS A 88 17.35 -8.05 -24.54
N SER A 89 16.14 -8.59 -24.37
CA SER A 89 15.75 -9.87 -24.99
C SER A 89 15.17 -9.75 -26.41
N THR A 90 15.00 -8.54 -26.96
CA THR A 90 14.51 -8.31 -28.34
C THR A 90 15.62 -8.06 -29.37
N ARG A 91 16.89 -8.33 -29.02
CA ARG A 91 18.04 -8.29 -29.93
C ARG A 91 18.92 -9.53 -29.77
N ASN A 92 18.43 -10.67 -30.25
CA ASN A 92 19.24 -11.67 -30.96
C ASN A 92 18.34 -12.71 -31.63
#